data_AF-A0A3C0J124-F1
#
_entry.id   AF-A0A3C0J124-F1
#
_cell.length_a   1.000
_cell.length_b   1.000
_cell.length_c   1.000
_cell.angle_alpha   90.00
_cell.angle_beta   90.00
_cell.angle_gamma   90.00
#
_symmetry.space_group_name_H-M   'P 1'
#
loop_
_entity.id
_entity.type
_entity.pdbx_description
1 polymer ?
#
loop_
_entity_poly.entity_id
_entity_poly.type
_entity_poly.pdbx_seq_one_letter_code
_entity_poly.pdbx_strand_id
1 'polypeptide(L)'
;EADRRQFTPEELARLAESVRGQSVGVAYTYSEPLVWYEFVYDSARLMHERGLLNVLVTNGYINPEPLRELLPYVDAVNIDLKAFSQKFYQ
;
A
#
# COMPACT_ATOMS: atom_id res chain seq x y z
N GLU A 1 9.85 10.30 22.15
CA GLU A 1 9.57 9.96 20.74
C GLU A 1 8.90 8.60 20.69
N ALA A 2 7.95 8.41 19.76
CA ALA A 2 7.43 7.08 19.49
C ALA A 2 8.51 6.25 18.77
N ASP A 3 8.60 4.96 19.09
CA ASP A 3 9.52 4.04 18.41
C ASP A 3 9.16 3.97 16.92
N ARG A 4 10.15 4.23 16.05
CA ARG A 4 9.99 4.19 14.59
C ARG A 4 11.09 3.34 13.98
N ARG A 5 10.71 2.53 13.00
CA ARG A 5 11.64 1.71 12.23
C ARG A 5 11.53 2.04 10.75
N GLN A 6 12.66 2.12 10.08
CA GLN A 6 12.73 2.26 8.63
C GLN A 6 12.87 0.87 8.01
N PHE A 7 12.26 0.69 6.84
CA PHE A 7 12.32 -0.55 6.07
C PHE A 7 12.62 -0.21 4.62
N THR A 8 13.45 -1.03 4.00
CA THR A 8 13.47 -1.20 2.55
C THR A 8 12.32 -2.12 2.11
N PRO A 9 11.89 -2.08 0.83
CA PRO A 9 10.86 -2.98 0.31
C PRO A 9 11.17 -4.47 0.57
N GLU A 10 12.43 -4.83 0.41
CA GLU A 10 12.91 -6.19 0.59
C GLU A 10 12.94 -6.62 2.07
N GLU A 11 13.26 -5.72 3.00
CA GLU A 11 13.12 -5.99 4.44
C GLU A 11 11.66 -6.15 4.85
N LEU A 12 10.76 -5.34 4.30
CA LEU A 12 9.33 -5.46 4.54
C LEU A 12 8.79 -6.80 4.02
N ALA A 13 9.19 -7.22 2.82
CA ALA A 13 8.83 -8.51 2.24
C ALA A 13 9.31 -9.70 3.08
N ARG A 14 10.56 -9.67 3.55
CA ARG A 14 11.09 -10.68 4.48
C ARG A 14 10.33 -10.72 5.79
N LEU A 15 9.97 -9.55 6.34
CA LEU A 15 9.19 -9.48 7.57
C LEU A 15 7.81 -10.11 7.38
N ALA A 16 7.09 -9.74 6.32
CA ALA A 16 5.77 -10.28 6.00
C ALA A 16 5.82 -11.81 5.81
N GLU A 17 6.86 -12.31 5.16
CA GLU A 17 7.09 -13.74 4.99
C GLU A 17 7.39 -14.46 6.31
N SER A 18 8.16 -13.83 7.21
CA SER A 18 8.51 -14.42 8.52
C SER A 18 7.30 -14.65 9.45
N VAL A 19 6.20 -13.94 9.20
CA VAL A 19 4.94 -14.06 9.95
C VAL A 19 3.84 -14.77 9.15
N ARG A 20 4.20 -15.41 8.03
CA ARG A 20 3.25 -16.18 7.20
C ARG A 20 2.53 -17.23 8.06
N GLY A 21 1.21 -17.33 7.89
CA GLY A 21 0.35 -18.19 8.71
C GLY A 21 -0.31 -17.47 9.88
N GLN A 22 0.23 -16.31 10.29
CA GLN A 22 -0.45 -15.36 11.17
C GLN A 22 -1.00 -14.15 10.40
N SER A 23 -0.28 -13.73 9.36
CA SER A 23 -0.73 -12.76 8.37
C SER A 23 -0.67 -13.36 6.96
N VAL A 24 -1.49 -12.82 6.06
CA VAL A 24 -1.51 -13.16 4.63
C VAL A 24 -0.70 -12.18 3.78
N GLY A 25 -0.28 -11.03 4.34
CA GLY A 25 0.45 -10.01 3.59
C GLY A 25 0.52 -8.66 4.30
N VAL A 26 0.48 -7.57 3.51
CA VAL A 26 0.71 -6.19 3.96
C VAL A 26 -0.45 -5.27 3.56
N ALA A 27 -0.83 -4.38 4.47
CA ALA A 27 -1.72 -3.26 4.20
C ALA A 27 -0.95 -1.92 4.25
N TYR A 28 -0.97 -1.16 3.17
CA TYR A 28 -0.41 0.20 3.10
C TYR A 28 -1.50 1.18 3.54
N THR A 29 -1.30 1.84 4.69
CA THR A 29 -2.34 2.63 5.37
C THR A 29 -1.73 3.75 6.24
N TYR A 30 -2.59 4.48 6.97
CA TYR A 30 -2.35 5.69 7.78
C TYR A 30 -2.23 6.96 6.94
N SER A 31 -1.07 7.62 6.95
CA SER A 31 -0.79 8.69 5.99
C SER A 31 -1.03 8.18 4.58
N GLU A 32 -1.37 9.07 3.65
CA GLU A 32 -1.65 8.67 2.26
C GLU A 32 -0.48 7.87 1.67
N PRO A 33 -0.63 6.54 1.46
CA PRO A 33 0.50 5.70 1.09
C PRO A 33 1.02 6.02 -0.31
N LEU A 34 0.18 6.53 -1.20
CA LEU A 34 0.56 6.87 -2.58
C LEU A 34 1.50 8.09 -2.67
N VAL A 35 1.72 8.83 -1.57
CA VAL A 35 2.82 9.81 -1.46
C VAL A 35 4.18 9.15 -1.58
N TRP A 36 4.30 7.87 -1.19
CA TRP A 36 5.52 7.07 -1.25
C TRP A 36 5.40 5.99 -2.34
N TYR A 37 4.94 6.40 -3.53
CA TYR A 37 4.56 5.49 -4.62
C TYR A 37 5.64 4.44 -4.93
N GLU A 38 6.90 4.84 -5.06
CA GLU A 38 7.99 3.93 -5.42
C GLU A 38 8.18 2.84 -4.36
N PHE A 39 8.11 3.21 -3.08
CA PHE A 39 8.20 2.24 -1.98
C PHE A 39 7.03 1.27 -2.00
N VAL A 40 5.81 1.76 -2.22
CA VAL A 40 4.60 0.93 -2.29
C VAL A 40 4.66 -0.01 -3.50
N TYR A 41 5.05 0.50 -4.66
CA TYR A 41 5.19 -0.26 -5.91
C TYR A 41 6.22 -1.38 -5.78
N ASP A 42 7.44 -1.05 -5.34
CA ASP A 42 8.50 -2.04 -5.17
C ASP A 42 8.14 -3.09 -4.12
N SER A 43 7.53 -2.66 -3.00
CA SER A 43 7.07 -3.58 -1.97
C SER A 43 5.96 -4.49 -2.50
N ALA A 44 4.96 -3.94 -3.18
CA ALA A 44 3.84 -4.71 -3.70
C ALA A 44 4.28 -5.77 -4.71
N ARG A 45 5.22 -5.41 -5.60
CA ARG A 45 5.84 -6.34 -6.55
C ARG A 45 6.53 -7.50 -5.83
N LEU A 46 7.34 -7.20 -4.81
CA LEU A 46 8.04 -8.23 -4.02
C LEU A 46 7.07 -9.12 -3.22
N MET A 47 6.00 -8.56 -2.66
CA MET A 47 4.97 -9.36 -1.99
C MET A 47 4.29 -10.32 -2.97
N HIS A 48 3.92 -9.83 -4.15
CA HIS A 48 3.28 -10.63 -5.19
C HIS A 48 4.18 -11.77 -5.67
N GLU A 49 5.47 -11.49 -5.92
CA GLU A 49 6.49 -12.50 -6.28
C GLU A 49 6.62 -13.61 -5.22
N ARG A 50 6.34 -13.30 -3.95
CA ARG A 50 6.37 -14.25 -2.82
C ARG A 50 5.01 -14.90 -2.53
N GLY A 51 3.97 -14.60 -3.31
CA GLY A 51 2.61 -15.08 -3.06
C GLY A 51 2.01 -14.57 -1.74
N LEU A 52 2.34 -13.33 -1.37
CA LEU A 52 1.73 -12.58 -0.27
C LEU A 52 0.75 -11.54 -0.84
N LEU A 53 -0.26 -11.18 -0.06
CA LEU A 53 -1.31 -10.26 -0.50
C LEU A 53 -0.95 -8.79 -0.19
N ASN A 54 -1.36 -7.88 -1.07
CA ASN A 54 -1.24 -6.44 -0.89
C ASN A 54 -2.62 -5.78 -0.79
N VAL A 55 -2.83 -5.00 0.28
CA VAL A 55 -4.02 -4.17 0.46
C VAL A 55 -3.62 -2.70 0.46
N LEU A 56 -4.29 -1.89 -0.36
CA LEU A 56 -4.07 -0.44 -0.42
C LEU A 56 -5.23 0.30 0.25
N VAL A 57 -4.95 1.08 1.30
CA VAL A 57 -5.93 1.96 1.96
C VAL A 57 -5.54 3.41 1.66
N THR A 58 -6.33 4.10 0.84
CA THR A 58 -5.93 5.38 0.24
C THR A 58 -7.14 6.30 0.04
N ASN A 59 -6.90 7.61 -0.02
CA ASN A 59 -7.90 8.58 -0.48
C ASN A 59 -8.12 8.54 -2.01
N GLY A 60 -7.30 7.77 -2.74
CA GLY A 60 -7.43 7.55 -4.18
C GLY A 60 -6.86 8.67 -5.05
N TYR A 61 -6.12 9.62 -4.48
CA TYR A 61 -5.55 10.75 -5.21
C TYR A 61 -4.25 10.34 -5.93
N ILE A 62 -4.39 9.71 -7.10
CA ILE A 62 -3.28 9.22 -7.93
C ILE A 62 -3.57 9.42 -9.43
N ASN A 63 -2.52 9.67 -10.20
CA ASN A 63 -2.63 9.77 -11.66
C ASN A 63 -2.98 8.41 -12.30
N PRO A 64 -3.72 8.39 -13.42
CA PRO A 64 -4.13 7.13 -14.06
C PRO A 64 -2.98 6.23 -14.51
N GLU A 65 -1.83 6.79 -14.91
CA GLU A 65 -0.67 6.00 -15.37
C GLU A 65 0.00 5.20 -14.24
N PRO A 66 0.51 5.82 -13.15
CA PRO A 66 1.09 5.05 -12.03
C PRO A 66 0.07 4.13 -11.36
N LEU A 67 -1.22 4.49 -11.35
CA LEU A 67 -2.26 3.57 -10.88
C LEU A 67 -2.30 2.28 -11.71
N ARG A 68 -2.24 2.37 -13.05
CA ARG A 68 -2.25 1.19 -13.93
C ARG A 68 -1.02 0.29 -13.73
N GLU A 69 0.12 0.87 -13.41
CA GLU A 69 1.34 0.12 -13.12
C GLU A 69 1.25 -0.61 -11.78
N LEU A 70 0.65 0.01 -10.77
CA LEU A 70 0.53 -0.56 -9.42
C LEU A 70 -0.55 -1.65 -9.32
N LEU A 71 -1.69 -1.47 -9.99
CA LEU A 71 -2.87 -2.34 -9.86
C LEU A 71 -2.62 -3.85 -10.04
N PRO A 72 -1.74 -4.32 -10.97
CA PRO A 72 -1.42 -5.74 -11.10
C PRO A 72 -0.91 -6.42 -9.82
N TYR A 73 -0.37 -5.64 -8.88
CA TYR A 73 0.20 -6.15 -7.64
C TYR A 73 -0.70 -5.92 -6.42
N VAL A 74 -1.89 -5.35 -6.59
CA VAL A 74 -2.81 -5.00 -5.50
C VAL A 74 -4.02 -5.92 -5.51
N ASP A 75 -4.23 -6.65 -4.40
CA ASP A 75 -5.30 -7.63 -4.27
C ASP A 75 -6.61 -7.01 -3.77
N ALA A 76 -6.52 -5.93 -3.00
CA ALA A 76 -7.68 -5.19 -2.53
C ALA A 76 -7.37 -3.71 -2.32
N VAL A 77 -8.40 -2.88 -2.52
CA VAL A 77 -8.32 -1.43 -2.30
C VAL A 77 -9.47 -0.97 -1.41
N ASN A 78 -9.15 -0.19 -0.38
CA ASN A 78 -10.12 0.57 0.42
C ASN A 78 -9.95 2.06 0.10
N ILE A 79 -10.99 2.66 -0.50
CA ILE A 79 -11.01 4.07 -0.89
C ILE A 79 -11.75 4.92 0.14
N ASP A 80 -11.05 5.92 0.65
CA ASP A 80 -11.54 6.87 1.64
C ASP A 80 -12.33 8.03 1.01
N LEU A 81 -13.61 7.79 0.71
CA LEU A 81 -14.53 8.84 0.24
C LEU A 81 -15.12 9.62 1.42
N LYS A 82 -14.70 10.88 1.60
CA LYS A 82 -15.12 11.73 2.73
C LYS A 82 -16.42 12.49 2.48
N ALA A 83 -16.71 12.86 1.23
CA ALA A 83 -17.98 13.46 0.82
C ALA A 83 -18.22 13.27 -0.69
N PHE A 84 -19.48 13.40 -1.11
CA PHE A 84 -19.86 13.40 -2.53
C PHE A 84 -19.89 14.80 -3.16
N SER A 85 -19.54 15.84 -2.40
CA SER A 85 -19.62 17.24 -2.83
C SER A 85 -18.25 17.87 -2.92
N GLN A 86 -17.93 18.47 -4.06
CA GLN A 86 -16.67 19.19 -4.25
C GLN A 86 -16.51 20.34 -3.25
N LYS A 87 -17.60 20.97 -2.82
CA LYS A 87 -17.59 22.07 -1.84
C LYS A 87 -17.03 21.65 -0.48
N PHE A 88 -17.11 20.37 -0.13
CA PHE A 88 -16.53 19.85 1.11
C PHE A 88 -15.00 19.80 1.08
N TYR A 89 -14.41 19.69 -0.12
CA TYR A 89 -12.96 19.55 -0.34
C TYR A 89 -12.25 20.86 -0.68
N GLN A 90 -12.97 21.99 -0.69
CA GLN A 90 -12.46 23.34 -0.93
C GLN A 90 -12.27 24.08 0.39
#